data_AF-A0A942EQS2-F1
#
_entry.id   AF-A0A942EQS2-F1
#
_cell.length_a   1.000
_cell.length_b   1.000
_cell.length_c   1.000
_cell.angle_alpha   90.00
_cell.angle_beta   90.00
_cell.angle_gamma   90.00
#
_symmetry.space_group_name_H-M   'P 1'
#
loop_
_entity.id
_entity.type
_entity.pdbx_description
1 polymer ?
#
loop_
_entity_poly.entity_id
_entity_poly.type
_entity_poly.pdbx_seq_one_letter_code
_entity_poly.pdbx_strand_id
1 'polypeptide(L)'
;MRLKKPCIASPEQVKITREGEYAIIEYADSSIMTVHLKIGPEIGKMTDQDILDLHNDIVQAQEEMAAGYKHVALEIPRGSPQIEYHPRADQWTPRGGVLRCMIGNGGSEEGPIFYIDDEELSLWEFGRLLSTYAGWGMRIIFVPDDRLMEQPPIEIRDPDESQ
;
A
#
# COMPACT_ATOMS: atom_id res chain seq x y z
N MET A 1 12.95 -6.60 3.16
CA MET A 1 12.10 -5.82 4.09
C MET A 1 11.75 -4.50 3.44
N ARG A 2 10.51 -4.01 3.58
CA ARG A 2 10.11 -2.68 3.12
C ARG A 2 10.61 -1.65 4.13
N LEU A 3 11.34 -0.63 3.67
CA LEU A 3 11.77 0.48 4.54
C LEU A 3 10.55 1.29 5.01
N LYS A 4 10.60 1.76 6.25
CA LYS A 4 9.62 2.68 6.83
C LYS A 4 9.72 4.03 6.12
N LYS A 5 8.59 4.74 6.08
CA LYS A 5 8.55 6.11 5.55
C LYS A 5 9.35 7.05 6.48
N PRO A 6 9.97 8.10 5.92
CA PRO A 6 10.55 9.19 6.70
C PRO A 6 9.52 9.76 7.68
N CYS A 7 9.97 10.21 8.85
CA CYS A 7 9.15 10.80 9.89
C CYS A 7 9.79 12.11 10.37
N ILE A 8 9.09 12.86 11.21
CA ILE A 8 9.70 14.01 11.90
C ILE A 8 10.89 13.49 12.73
N ALA A 9 12.03 14.18 12.65
CA ALA A 9 13.27 13.77 13.31
C ALA A 9 13.96 14.92 14.05
N SER A 10 14.72 14.59 15.09
CA SER A 10 15.63 15.51 15.77
C SER A 10 17.06 15.42 15.18
N PRO A 11 17.93 16.41 15.44
CA PRO A 11 19.30 16.43 14.91
C PRO A 11 20.13 15.19 15.25
N GLU A 12 19.88 14.56 16.40
CA GLU A 12 20.60 13.35 16.85
C GLU A 12 20.13 12.08 16.15
N GLN A 13 18.96 12.13 15.51
CA GLN A 13 18.35 11.00 14.84
C GLN A 13 18.74 10.92 13.36
N VAL A 14 19.43 11.92 12.83
CA VAL A 14 19.81 11.99 11.42
C VAL A 14 21.25 12.43 11.23
N LYS A 15 21.79 12.03 10.09
CA LYS A 15 23.03 12.57 9.54
C LYS A 15 22.71 13.23 8.21
N ILE A 16 23.13 14.48 8.05
CA ILE A 16 22.87 15.26 6.86
C ILE A 16 24.16 15.44 6.07
N THR A 17 24.14 15.08 4.79
CA THR A 17 25.24 15.29 3.84
C THR A 17 24.76 16.14 2.68
N ARG A 18 25.60 17.04 2.16
CA ARG A 18 25.25 17.91 1.02
C ARG A 18 25.93 17.40 -0.24
N GLU A 19 25.16 17.14 -1.28
CA GLU A 19 25.63 16.67 -2.59
C GLU A 19 25.06 17.55 -3.71
N GLY A 20 25.84 18.53 -4.16
CA GLY A 20 25.41 19.50 -5.16
C GLY A 20 24.23 20.35 -4.64
N GLU A 21 23.07 20.21 -5.27
CA GLU A 21 21.82 20.89 -4.89
C GLU A 21 20.93 20.07 -3.93
N TYR A 22 21.41 18.91 -3.49
CA TYR A 22 20.66 17.95 -2.68
C TYR A 22 21.19 17.86 -1.25
N ALA A 23 20.27 17.78 -0.29
CA ALA A 23 20.54 17.29 1.05
C ALA A 23 20.19 15.81 1.13
N ILE A 24 21.15 14.99 1.55
CA ILE A 24 20.98 13.56 1.83
C ILE A 24 20.79 13.41 3.33
N ILE A 25 19.60 12.98 3.74
CA ILE A 25 19.22 12.82 5.15
C ILE A 25 19.13 11.32 5.45
N GLU A 26 20.11 10.82 6.18
CA GLU A 26 20.21 9.43 6.61
C GLU A 26 19.73 9.32 8.06
N TYR A 27 18.75 8.46 8.33
CA TYR A 27 18.27 8.20 9.69
C TYR A 27 19.22 7.26 10.43
N ALA A 28 19.36 7.47 11.75
CA ALA A 28 20.07 6.55 12.63
C ALA A 28 19.38 5.17 12.69
N ASP A 29 18.05 5.11 12.56
CA ASP A 29 17.31 3.87 12.34
C ASP A 29 17.40 3.47 10.86
N SER A 30 18.22 2.45 10.56
CA SER A 30 18.43 1.93 9.20
C SER A 30 17.21 1.25 8.58
N SER A 31 16.12 1.06 9.35
CA SER A 31 14.84 0.62 8.80
C SER A 31 14.05 1.74 8.14
N ILE A 32 14.44 3.01 8.29
CA ILE A 32 13.80 4.19 7.68
C ILE A 32 14.49 4.53 6.36
N MET A 33 13.70 4.93 5.36
CA MET A 33 14.20 5.32 4.04
C MET A 33 15.02 6.63 4.08
N THR A 34 16.20 6.62 3.45
CA THR A 34 17.01 7.83 3.21
C THR A 34 16.26 8.83 2.32
N VAL A 35 16.37 10.12 2.65
CA VAL A 35 15.73 11.19 1.89
C VAL A 35 16.76 11.95 1.07
N HIS A 36 16.47 12.16 -0.22
CA HIS A 36 17.24 13.01 -1.11
C HIS A 36 16.41 14.27 -1.39
N LEU A 37 16.60 15.30 -0.57
CA LEU A 37 15.84 16.54 -0.65
C LEU A 37 16.54 17.52 -1.61
N LYS A 38 15.90 17.85 -2.73
CA LYS A 38 16.40 18.90 -3.62
C LYS A 38 16.05 20.27 -3.06
N ILE A 39 17.06 21.03 -2.67
CA ILE A 39 16.90 22.39 -2.14
C ILE A 39 17.28 23.42 -3.22
N GLY A 40 18.34 23.16 -3.99
CA GLY A 40 18.87 24.13 -4.95
C GLY A 40 20.12 24.84 -4.42
N PRO A 41 20.53 25.94 -5.05
CA PRO A 41 21.83 26.58 -4.78
C PRO A 41 21.94 27.21 -3.39
N GLU A 42 20.83 27.50 -2.70
CA GLU A 42 20.87 28.02 -1.32
C GLU A 42 21.34 27.02 -0.27
N ILE A 43 21.43 25.72 -0.58
CA ILE A 43 21.86 24.69 0.38
C ILE A 43 23.20 24.98 1.04
N GLY A 44 24.11 25.66 0.33
CA GLY A 44 25.42 26.06 0.87
C GLY A 44 25.36 27.12 1.96
N LYS A 45 24.22 27.79 2.13
CA LYS A 45 23.97 28.79 3.18
C LYS A 45 23.14 28.25 4.34
N MET A 46 22.57 27.05 4.19
CA MET A 46 21.71 26.43 5.19
C MET A 46 22.54 25.61 6.17
N THR A 47 22.24 25.78 7.46
CA THR A 47 22.75 24.90 8.51
C THR A 47 22.09 23.52 8.42
N ASP A 48 22.64 22.53 9.13
CA ASP A 48 22.00 21.21 9.23
C ASP A 48 20.60 21.33 9.88
N GLN A 49 20.43 22.27 10.82
CA GLN A 49 19.14 22.56 11.43
C GLN A 49 18.15 23.11 10.40
N ASP A 50 18.55 24.07 9.56
CA ASP A 50 17.66 24.63 8.53
C ASP A 50 17.19 23.56 7.54
N ILE A 51 18.08 22.63 7.18
CA ILE A 51 17.76 21.50 6.28
C ILE A 51 16.81 20.52 6.97
N LEU A 52 17.05 20.23 8.24
CA LEU A 52 16.20 19.34 9.02
C LEU A 52 14.81 19.93 9.23
N ASP A 53 14.72 21.23 9.54
CA ASP A 53 13.45 21.93 9.71
C ASP A 53 12.64 21.90 8.41
N LEU A 54 13.28 22.18 7.26
CA LEU A 54 12.64 22.07 5.95
C LEU A 54 12.12 20.64 5.67
N HIS A 55 12.92 19.62 6.00
CA HIS A 55 12.49 18.22 5.86
C HIS A 55 11.30 17.91 6.77
N ASN A 56 11.35 18.31 8.04
CA ASN A 56 10.29 18.08 9.01
C ASN A 56 8.99 18.79 8.59
N ASP A 57 9.06 20.03 8.08
CA ASP A 57 7.93 20.76 7.54
C ASP A 57 7.28 20.02 6.36
N ILE A 58 8.09 19.44 5.46
CA ILE A 58 7.60 18.62 4.34
C ILE A 58 6.91 17.36 4.86
N VAL A 59 7.50 16.65 5.82
CA VAL A 59 6.91 15.45 6.41
C VAL A 59 5.59 15.81 7.10
N GLN A 60 5.56 16.87 7.89
CA GLN A 60 4.35 17.33 8.57
C GLN A 60 3.25 17.68 7.56
N ALA A 61 3.57 18.44 6.51
CA ALA A 61 2.59 18.78 5.47
C ALA A 61 2.06 17.52 4.76
N GLN A 62 2.92 16.52 4.52
CA GLN A 62 2.50 15.22 3.98
C GLN A 62 1.59 14.45 4.94
N GLU A 63 1.91 14.44 6.24
CA GLU A 63 1.10 13.82 7.28
C GLU A 63 -0.26 14.50 7.43
N GLU A 64 -0.32 15.83 7.41
CA GLU A 64 -1.57 16.60 7.44
C GLU A 64 -2.43 16.33 6.21
N MET A 65 -1.82 16.32 5.02
CA MET A 65 -2.51 15.99 3.78
C MET A 65 -3.03 14.54 3.78
N ALA A 66 -2.24 13.61 4.34
CA ALA A 66 -2.65 12.22 4.50
C ALA A 66 -3.75 12.05 5.55
N ALA A 67 -3.71 12.80 6.65
CA ALA A 67 -4.75 12.80 7.68
C ALA A 67 -6.09 13.31 7.16
N GLY A 68 -6.07 14.26 6.21
CA GLY A 68 -7.25 14.72 5.50
C GLY A 68 -7.76 13.75 4.41
N TYR A 69 -6.95 12.78 3.98
CA TYR A 69 -7.34 11.84 2.94
C TYR A 69 -8.29 10.76 3.49
N LYS A 70 -9.57 10.89 3.15
CA LYS A 70 -10.55 9.83 3.37
C LYS A 70 -10.58 8.89 2.16
N HIS A 71 -9.89 7.76 2.27
CA HIS A 71 -10.02 6.70 1.26
C HIS A 71 -11.45 6.14 1.25
N VAL A 72 -12.04 6.06 0.06
CA VAL A 72 -13.32 5.39 -0.18
C VAL A 72 -13.07 4.29 -1.22
N ALA A 73 -13.07 3.03 -0.77
CA ALA A 73 -12.99 1.89 -1.67
C ALA A 73 -14.30 1.79 -2.46
N LEU A 74 -14.22 1.82 -3.78
CA LEU A 74 -15.37 1.71 -4.66
C LEU A 74 -15.72 0.23 -4.86
N GLU A 75 -16.90 -0.18 -4.44
CA GLU A 75 -17.42 -1.52 -4.67
C GLU A 75 -18.30 -1.54 -5.92
N ILE A 76 -18.01 -2.46 -6.85
CA ILE A 76 -18.82 -2.60 -8.07
C ILE A 76 -20.17 -3.24 -7.74
N PRO A 77 -21.31 -2.67 -8.17
CA PRO A 77 -22.63 -3.22 -7.89
C PRO A 77 -22.82 -4.64 -8.41
N ARG A 78 -23.73 -5.38 -7.76
CA ARG A 78 -24.12 -6.72 -8.20
C ARG A 78 -24.60 -6.72 -9.65
N GLY A 79 -24.20 -7.74 -10.41
CA GLY A 79 -24.55 -7.89 -11.82
C GLY A 79 -23.71 -7.04 -12.78
N SER A 80 -22.77 -6.24 -12.25
CA SER A 80 -21.72 -5.60 -13.05
C SER A 80 -20.39 -6.31 -12.83
N PRO A 81 -19.58 -6.55 -13.88
CA PRO A 81 -18.27 -7.19 -13.73
C PRO A 81 -17.36 -6.40 -12.79
N GLN A 82 -16.76 -7.06 -11.82
CA GLN A 82 -15.75 -6.50 -10.91
C GLN A 82 -14.38 -6.41 -11.56
N ILE A 83 -14.10 -7.26 -12.54
CA ILE A 83 -12.81 -7.30 -13.25
C ILE A 83 -12.99 -7.07 -14.74
N GLU A 84 -11.93 -6.59 -15.38
CA GLU A 84 -11.84 -6.44 -16.83
C GLU A 84 -10.50 -6.96 -17.32
N TYR A 85 -10.53 -7.75 -18.39
CA TYR A 85 -9.33 -8.25 -19.03
C TYR A 85 -8.75 -7.20 -19.98
N HIS A 86 -7.47 -6.91 -19.84
CA HIS A 86 -6.73 -6.00 -20.70
C HIS A 86 -5.79 -6.76 -21.64
N PRO A 87 -6.14 -6.92 -22.94
CA PRO A 87 -5.38 -7.76 -23.87
C PRO A 87 -3.93 -7.33 -24.09
N ARG A 88 -3.63 -6.03 -23.96
CA ARG A 88 -2.26 -5.51 -24.13
C ARG A 88 -1.32 -5.93 -23.01
N ALA A 89 -1.85 -6.10 -21.81
CA ALA A 89 -1.09 -6.54 -20.64
C ALA A 89 -1.27 -8.04 -20.38
N ASP A 90 -2.16 -8.70 -21.11
CA ASP A 90 -2.58 -10.08 -20.88
C ASP A 90 -2.90 -10.31 -19.40
N GLN A 91 -3.83 -9.51 -18.87
CA GLN A 91 -4.05 -9.40 -17.43
C GLN A 91 -5.47 -8.95 -17.10
N TRP A 92 -6.05 -9.57 -16.08
CA TRP A 92 -7.23 -9.09 -15.40
C TRP A 92 -6.91 -7.91 -14.47
N THR A 93 -7.76 -6.90 -14.47
CA THR A 93 -7.64 -5.74 -13.59
C THR A 93 -8.94 -5.45 -12.85
N PRO A 94 -8.88 -5.02 -11.56
CA PRO A 94 -10.07 -4.63 -10.83
C PRO A 94 -10.66 -3.33 -11.36
N ARG A 95 -11.99 -3.26 -11.47
CA ARG A 95 -12.74 -2.04 -11.78
C ARG A 95 -13.05 -1.21 -10.52
N GLY A 96 -12.89 -1.80 -9.34
CA GLY A 96 -13.14 -1.18 -8.04
C GLY A 96 -12.07 -1.54 -7.00
N GLY A 97 -12.22 -0.97 -5.81
CA GLY A 97 -11.36 -1.22 -4.63
C GLY A 97 -11.83 -2.38 -3.75
N VAL A 98 -12.98 -2.99 -4.06
CA VAL A 98 -13.50 -4.19 -3.39
C VAL A 98 -13.64 -5.31 -4.43
N LEU A 99 -13.05 -6.46 -4.11
CA LEU A 99 -13.19 -7.70 -4.86
C LEU A 99 -13.91 -8.73 -4.00
N ARG A 100 -15.01 -9.24 -4.54
CA ARG A 100 -15.76 -10.36 -3.98
C ARG A 100 -15.34 -11.61 -4.72
N CYS A 101 -14.56 -12.45 -4.04
CA CYS A 101 -14.00 -13.68 -4.60
C CYS A 101 -14.53 -14.89 -3.83
N MET A 102 -14.78 -15.99 -4.55
CA MET A 102 -14.92 -17.31 -3.93
C MET A 102 -13.61 -18.08 -4.10
N ILE A 103 -13.14 -18.69 -3.02
CA ILE A 103 -11.93 -19.52 -3.04
C ILE A 103 -12.37 -20.96 -3.26
N GLY A 104 -12.04 -21.51 -4.42
CA GLY A 104 -12.25 -22.92 -4.74
C GLY A 104 -11.16 -23.81 -4.16
N ASN A 105 -11.52 -25.08 -3.97
CA ASN A 105 -10.52 -26.11 -3.72
C ASN A 105 -9.78 -26.40 -5.04
N GLY A 106 -8.62 -25.77 -5.20
CA GLY A 106 -7.68 -26.17 -6.24
C GLY A 106 -7.15 -27.56 -5.91
N GLY A 107 -7.62 -28.58 -6.63
CA GLY A 107 -7.24 -29.98 -6.42
C GLY A 107 -5.86 -30.36 -6.94
N SER A 108 -4.98 -29.38 -7.21
CA SER A 108 -3.64 -29.57 -7.78
C SER A 108 -2.57 -28.90 -6.92
N GLU A 109 -1.30 -29.22 -7.19
CA GLU A 109 -0.13 -28.61 -6.52
C GLU A 109 0.02 -27.09 -6.80
N GLU A 110 -0.79 -26.53 -7.71
CA GLU A 110 -0.68 -25.16 -8.21
C GLU A 110 -1.38 -24.11 -7.33
N GLY A 111 -2.09 -24.55 -6.29
CA GLY A 111 -2.77 -23.68 -5.33
C GLY A 111 -4.26 -23.49 -5.63
N PRO A 112 -4.95 -22.60 -4.91
CA PRO A 112 -6.39 -22.41 -5.05
C PRO A 112 -6.77 -21.75 -6.38
N ILE A 113 -7.99 -22.02 -6.81
CA ILE A 113 -8.66 -21.29 -7.90
C ILE A 113 -9.56 -20.22 -7.27
N PHE A 114 -9.53 -19.01 -7.82
CA PHE A 114 -10.36 -17.90 -7.39
C PHE A 114 -11.45 -17.65 -8.42
N TYR A 115 -12.69 -17.64 -7.97
CA TYR A 115 -13.84 -17.26 -8.81
C TYR A 115 -14.18 -15.81 -8.54
N ILE A 116 -14.17 -15.00 -9.59
CA ILE A 116 -14.58 -13.59 -9.56
C ILE A 116 -15.46 -13.35 -10.76
N ASP A 117 -16.69 -12.87 -10.52
CA ASP A 117 -17.73 -12.82 -11.54
C ASP A 117 -17.96 -14.23 -12.13
N ASP A 118 -17.84 -14.40 -13.45
CA ASP A 118 -17.96 -15.68 -14.16
C ASP A 118 -16.59 -16.26 -14.57
N GLU A 119 -15.50 -15.72 -14.02
CA GLU A 119 -14.12 -16.07 -14.41
C GLU A 119 -13.42 -16.91 -13.34
N GLU A 120 -12.65 -17.90 -13.80
CA GLU A 120 -11.76 -18.72 -12.97
C GLU A 120 -10.33 -18.21 -13.09
N LEU A 121 -9.74 -17.75 -11.98
CA LEU A 121 -8.38 -17.27 -11.94
C LEU A 121 -7.51 -18.25 -11.15
N SER A 122 -6.39 -18.67 -11.74
CA SER A 122 -5.32 -19.34 -11.00
C SER A 122 -4.72 -18.41 -9.93
N LEU A 123 -3.99 -18.98 -8.97
CA LEU A 123 -3.21 -18.20 -8.00
C LEU A 123 -2.28 -17.18 -8.68
N TRP A 124 -1.69 -17.56 -9.82
CA TRP A 124 -0.83 -16.69 -10.61
C TRP A 124 -1.59 -15.51 -11.21
N GLU A 125 -2.72 -15.75 -11.87
CA GLU A 125 -3.54 -14.70 -12.48
C GLU A 125 -4.13 -13.76 -11.44
N PHE A 126 -4.61 -14.31 -10.31
CA PHE A 126 -5.09 -13.52 -9.19
C PHE A 126 -3.97 -12.64 -8.62
N GLY A 127 -2.77 -13.19 -8.43
CA GLY A 127 -1.58 -12.43 -8.01
C GLY A 127 -1.22 -11.31 -8.98
N ARG A 128 -1.29 -11.56 -10.29
CA ARG A 128 -1.11 -10.52 -11.31
C ARG A 128 -2.18 -9.44 -11.19
N LEU A 129 -3.45 -9.80 -11.05
CA LEU A 129 -4.54 -8.84 -10.85
C LEU A 129 -4.27 -7.91 -9.65
N LEU A 130 -3.78 -8.43 -8.53
CA LEU A 130 -3.43 -7.64 -7.33
C LEU A 130 -2.29 -6.63 -7.59
N SER A 131 -1.40 -6.88 -8.55
CA SER A 131 -0.32 -5.95 -8.89
C SER A 131 -0.81 -4.59 -9.40
N THR A 132 -2.08 -4.48 -9.82
CA THR A 132 -2.75 -3.19 -10.12
C THR A 132 -2.67 -2.22 -8.95
N TYR A 133 -2.64 -2.75 -7.72
CA TYR A 133 -2.55 -1.99 -6.47
C TYR A 133 -1.15 -2.04 -5.85
N ALA A 134 -0.09 -2.22 -6.66
CA ALA A 134 1.28 -2.20 -6.17
C ALA A 134 1.56 -0.94 -5.31
N GLY A 135 2.05 -1.15 -4.09
CA GLY A 135 2.32 -0.08 -3.11
C GLY A 135 1.20 0.19 -2.11
N TRP A 136 -0.01 -0.32 -2.36
CA TRP A 136 -1.16 -0.24 -1.46
C TRP A 136 -1.17 -1.37 -0.43
N GLY A 137 -1.91 -1.18 0.66
CA GLY A 137 -2.24 -2.25 1.60
C GLY A 137 -3.53 -2.96 1.19
N MET A 138 -3.66 -4.25 1.53
CA MET A 138 -4.87 -5.03 1.32
C MET A 138 -5.30 -5.66 2.65
N ARG A 139 -6.61 -5.68 2.90
CA ARG A 139 -7.22 -6.36 4.05
C ARG A 139 -8.16 -7.44 3.52
N ILE A 140 -7.94 -8.69 3.90
CA ILE A 140 -8.76 -9.84 3.48
C ILE A 140 -9.74 -10.16 4.60
N ILE A 141 -11.00 -10.41 4.23
CA ILE A 141 -12.06 -10.82 5.15
C ILE A 141 -12.66 -12.12 4.60
N PHE A 142 -12.63 -13.19 5.39
CA PHE A 142 -13.28 -14.45 5.03
C PHE A 142 -14.74 -14.40 5.46
N VAL A 143 -15.63 -14.77 4.54
CA VAL A 143 -17.08 -14.85 4.76
C VAL A 143 -17.60 -16.19 4.24
N PRO A 144 -18.71 -16.71 4.78
CA PRO A 144 -19.46 -17.80 4.16
C PRO A 144 -19.78 -17.51 2.69
N ASP A 145 -19.81 -18.55 1.86
CA ASP A 145 -20.07 -18.46 0.42
C ASP A 145 -21.44 -17.82 0.09
N ASP A 146 -22.43 -18.02 0.95
CA ASP A 146 -23.76 -17.44 0.86
C ASP A 146 -23.84 -15.95 1.27
N ARG A 147 -22.76 -15.38 1.83
CA ARG A 147 -22.72 -13.99 2.34
C ARG A 147 -21.64 -13.11 1.71
N LEU A 148 -21.11 -13.51 0.56
CA LEU A 148 -20.08 -12.76 -0.15
C LEU A 148 -20.47 -11.32 -0.51
N MET A 149 -21.76 -11.02 -0.58
CA MET A 149 -22.31 -9.70 -0.91
C MET A 149 -22.48 -8.78 0.31
N GLU A 150 -22.25 -9.28 1.51
CA GLU A 150 -22.49 -8.55 2.75
C GLU A 150 -21.16 -8.05 3.30
N GLN A 151 -21.15 -6.81 3.83
CA GLN A 151 -20.03 -6.37 4.66
C GLN A 151 -20.22 -6.94 6.07
N PRO A 152 -19.40 -7.91 6.50
CA PRO A 152 -19.58 -8.50 7.82
C PRO A 152 -19.13 -7.50 8.90
N PRO A 153 -19.72 -7.58 10.12
CA PRO A 153 -19.13 -6.92 11.28
C PRO A 153 -17.75 -7.52 11.55
N ILE A 154 -16.80 -6.67 11.96
CA ILE A 154 -15.44 -7.10 12.30
C ILE A 154 -15.22 -6.86 13.80
N GLU A 155 -14.89 -7.92 14.51
CA GLU A 155 -14.42 -7.86 15.90
C GLU A 155 -12.89 -7.80 15.95
N ILE A 156 -12.33 -6.96 16.82
CA ILE A 156 -10.88 -6.88 17.06
C ILE A 156 -10.59 -7.60 18.38
N ARG A 157 -10.12 -8.84 18.27
CA ARG A 157 -9.64 -9.65 19.39
C ARG A 157 -8.63 -10.68 18.89
N ASP A 158 -7.81 -11.18 19.80
CA ASP A 158 -7.02 -12.38 19.53
C ASP A 158 -7.95 -13.60 19.43
N PRO A 159 -7.62 -14.58 18.58
CA PRO A 159 -8.34 -15.85 18.56
C PRO A 159 -8.16 -16.57 19.91
N ASP A 160 -9.21 -17.22 20.40
CA ASP A 160 -9.09 -18.07 21.58
C ASP A 160 -8.10 -19.21 21.27
N GLU A 161 -7.25 -19.62 22.23
CA GLU A 161 -6.16 -20.60 22.06
C GLU A 161 -6.61 -22.01 21.59
N SER A 162 -7.90 -22.21 21.33
CA SER A 162 -8.49 -23.46 20.86
C SER A 162 -9.24 -23.25 19.55
N GLN A 163 -8.50 -23.25 18.44
CA GLN A 163 -8.98 -23.50 17.07
C GLN A 163 -8.05 -24.54 16.43
#